data_AF-A0AAX2H4E2-F1
#
_entry.id   AF-A0AAX2H4E2-F1
#
_cell.length_a   1.000
_cell.length_b   1.000
_cell.length_c   1.000
_cell.angle_alpha   90.00
_cell.angle_beta   90.00
_cell.angle_gamma   90.00
#
_symmetry.space_group_name_H-M   'P 1'
#
loop_
_entity.id
_entity.type
_entity.pdbx_description
1 polymer ?
#
loop_
_entity_poly.entity_id
_entity_poly.type
_entity_poly.pdbx_seq_one_letter_code
_entity_poly.pdbx_strand_id
1 'polypeptide(L)'
;MNISEKITDLKVKIKTKQAAFDRLASEIKKFEDQENTIRSKRDKASEILNKVSASDSAKSTARKTYNDLTKSIEKNEASKKSKLDARSKISSEIAELEYSILVIEALDFVEEMKNLTNIRDTAKLKEAFKTKLQPQNNNYPHQQ
;
A
#
# COMPACT_ATOMS: atom_id res chain seq x y z
N MET A 1 -17.41 -3.30 -25.22
CA MET A 1 -16.90 -3.72 -23.91
C MET A 1 -17.95 -3.38 -22.87
N ASN A 2 -18.53 -4.38 -22.22
CA ASN A 2 -19.57 -4.17 -21.19
C ASN A 2 -18.95 -3.76 -19.84
N ILE A 3 -19.76 -3.28 -18.89
CA ILE A 3 -19.29 -2.82 -17.58
C ILE A 3 -18.59 -3.94 -16.80
N SER A 4 -19.10 -5.16 -16.90
CA SER A 4 -18.51 -6.35 -16.27
C SER A 4 -17.09 -6.64 -16.77
N GLU A 5 -16.85 -6.53 -18.08
CA GLU A 5 -15.53 -6.66 -18.70
C GLU A 5 -14.58 -5.56 -18.18
N LYS A 6 -15.04 -4.31 -18.06
CA LYS A 6 -14.21 -3.20 -17.55
C LYS A 6 -13.79 -3.41 -16.11
N ILE A 7 -14.73 -3.82 -15.26
CA ILE A 7 -14.45 -4.13 -13.85
C ILE A 7 -13.48 -5.32 -13.76
N THR A 8 -13.67 -6.34 -14.59
CA THR A 8 -12.78 -7.52 -14.63
C THR A 8 -11.35 -7.11 -15.01
N ASP A 9 -11.18 -6.30 -16.05
CA ASP A 9 -9.86 -5.80 -16.46
C ASP A 9 -9.18 -4.96 -15.37
N LEU A 10 -9.93 -4.10 -14.68
CA LEU A 10 -9.40 -3.32 -13.56
C LEU A 10 -8.98 -4.23 -12.40
N LYS A 11 -9.78 -5.25 -12.06
CA LYS A 11 -9.43 -6.25 -11.04
C LYS A 11 -8.18 -7.04 -11.39
N VAL A 12 -7.97 -7.38 -12.67
CA VAL A 12 -6.72 -8.01 -13.14
C VAL A 12 -5.52 -7.07 -12.94
N LYS A 13 -5.66 -5.79 -13.27
CA LYS A 13 -4.59 -4.78 -13.04
C LYS A 13 -4.25 -4.65 -11.56
N ILE A 14 -5.26 -4.60 -10.69
CA ILE A 14 -5.08 -4.57 -9.23
C ILE A 14 -4.27 -5.80 -8.78
N LYS A 15 -4.65 -7.01 -9.19
CA LYS A 15 -3.93 -8.24 -8.84
C LYS A 15 -2.46 -8.20 -9.25
N THR A 16 -2.17 -7.73 -10.47
CA THR A 16 -0.78 -7.58 -10.95
C THR A 16 0.01 -6.59 -10.11
N LYS A 17 -0.59 -5.45 -9.74
CA LYS A 17 0.04 -4.45 -8.88
C LYS A 17 0.25 -4.97 -7.46
N GLN A 18 -0.70 -5.72 -6.91
CA GLN A 18 -0.59 -6.34 -5.59
C GLN A 18 0.60 -7.32 -5.55
N ALA A 19 0.77 -8.15 -6.58
CA ALA A 19 1.93 -9.04 -6.68
C ALA A 19 3.26 -8.27 -6.70
N ALA A 20 3.33 -7.13 -7.40
CA ALA A 20 4.51 -6.26 -7.39
C ALA A 20 4.75 -5.62 -6.01
N PHE A 21 3.68 -5.18 -5.33
CA PHE A 21 3.73 -4.63 -3.98
C PHE A 21 4.27 -5.63 -2.95
N ASP A 22 3.81 -6.88 -3.01
CA ASP A 22 4.25 -7.96 -2.12
C ASP A 22 5.70 -8.39 -2.39
N ARG A 23 6.09 -8.39 -3.67
CA ARG A 23 7.50 -8.60 -4.07
C ARG A 23 8.41 -7.53 -3.47
N LEU A 24 8.04 -6.25 -3.56
CA LEU A 24 8.82 -5.17 -2.97
C LEU A 24 8.92 -5.30 -1.45
N ALA A 25 7.85 -5.71 -0.77
CA ALA A 25 7.89 -5.97 0.67
C ALA A 25 8.92 -7.06 1.02
N SER A 26 8.97 -8.14 0.25
CA SER A 26 9.94 -9.22 0.41
C SER A 26 11.38 -8.75 0.15
N GLU A 27 11.59 -7.90 -0.86
CA GLU A 27 12.91 -7.33 -1.16
C GLU A 27 13.39 -6.36 -0.07
N ILE A 28 12.49 -5.54 0.48
CA ILE A 28 12.79 -4.63 1.62
C ILE A 28 13.25 -5.45 2.82
N LYS A 29 12.53 -6.53 3.17
CA LYS A 29 12.91 -7.42 4.27
C LYS A 29 14.31 -8.02 4.11
N LYS A 30 14.69 -8.40 2.88
CA LYS A 30 16.06 -8.89 2.60
C LYS A 30 17.13 -7.84 2.92
N PHE A 31 16.88 -6.55 2.65
CA PHE A 31 17.81 -5.49 3.02
C PHE A 31 17.89 -5.32 4.54
N GLU A 32 16.78 -5.40 5.25
CA GLU A 32 16.75 -5.33 6.72
C GLU A 32 17.54 -6.48 7.36
N ASP A 33 17.35 -7.70 6.88
CA ASP A 33 18.09 -8.88 7.34
C ASP A 33 19.60 -8.77 7.04
N GLN A 34 19.95 -8.26 5.86
CA GLN A 34 21.34 -7.99 5.49
C GLN A 34 21.97 -6.90 6.36
N GLU A 35 21.28 -5.78 6.59
CA GLU A 35 21.74 -4.69 7.46
C GLU A 35 22.01 -5.20 8.87
N ASN A 36 21.13 -6.03 9.43
CA ASN A 36 21.33 -6.60 10.77
C ASN A 36 22.61 -7.46 10.85
N THR A 37 22.86 -8.27 9.82
CA THR A 37 24.10 -9.05 9.72
C THR A 37 25.33 -8.16 9.59
N ILE A 38 25.25 -7.09 8.78
CA ILE A 38 26.34 -6.14 8.56
C ILE A 38 26.63 -5.36 9.85
N ARG A 39 25.60 -4.88 10.55
CA ARG A 39 25.72 -4.19 11.85
C ARG A 39 26.46 -5.06 12.86
N SER A 40 26.07 -6.33 13.03
CA SER A 40 26.77 -7.26 13.93
C SER A 40 28.27 -7.41 13.59
N LYS A 41 28.63 -7.53 12.30
CA LYS A 41 30.03 -7.61 11.88
C LYS A 41 30.79 -6.30 12.11
N ARG A 42 30.13 -5.17 11.89
CA ARG A 42 30.69 -3.83 12.09
C ARG A 42 30.95 -3.57 13.57
N ASP A 43 30.03 -4.00 14.44
CA ASP A 43 30.16 -3.82 15.88
C ASP A 43 31.33 -4.63 16.43
N LYS A 44 31.56 -5.86 15.94
CA LYS A 44 32.80 -6.63 16.24
C LYS A 44 34.07 -5.90 15.81
N ALA A 45 34.06 -5.24 14.66
CA ALA A 45 35.19 -4.42 14.23
C ALA A 45 35.38 -3.21 15.17
N SER A 46 34.28 -2.60 15.62
CA SER A 46 34.31 -1.51 16.61
C SER A 46 34.88 -1.95 17.96
N GLU A 47 34.54 -3.15 18.43
CA GLU A 47 35.12 -3.73 19.64
C GLU A 47 36.65 -3.85 19.55
N ILE A 48 37.19 -4.29 18.41
CA ILE A 48 38.64 -4.37 18.19
C ILE A 48 39.28 -2.98 18.21
N LEU A 49 38.62 -1.98 17.63
CA LEU A 49 39.11 -0.59 17.63
C LEU A 49 39.23 -0.02 19.05
N ASN A 50 38.25 -0.33 19.90
CA ASN A 50 38.18 0.17 21.27
C ASN A 50 39.04 -0.64 22.25
N LYS A 51 39.55 -1.81 21.85
CA LYS A 51 40.37 -2.66 22.70
C LYS A 51 41.77 -2.07 22.87
N VAL A 52 42.10 -1.67 24.10
CA VAL A 52 43.41 -1.09 24.44
C VAL A 52 44.56 -2.02 24.07
N SER A 53 44.41 -3.33 24.33
CA SER A 53 45.44 -4.34 24.09
C SER A 53 45.58 -4.78 22.62
N ALA A 54 44.76 -4.26 21.70
CA ALA A 54 44.87 -4.61 20.29
C ALA A 54 46.07 -3.90 19.64
N SER A 55 46.80 -4.62 18.80
CA SER A 55 47.93 -4.06 18.04
C SER A 55 47.45 -3.00 17.04
N ASP A 56 48.36 -2.11 16.64
CA ASP A 56 48.06 -1.10 15.63
C ASP A 56 47.65 -1.72 14.28
N SER A 57 48.24 -2.86 13.93
CA SER A 57 47.85 -3.62 12.73
C SER A 57 46.41 -4.13 12.82
N ALA A 58 46.01 -4.70 13.96
CA ALA A 58 44.65 -5.17 14.18
C ALA A 58 43.65 -4.01 14.15
N LYS A 59 43.98 -2.88 14.78
CA LYS A 59 43.15 -1.67 14.74
C LYS A 59 43.03 -1.08 13.33
N SER A 60 44.11 -1.10 12.55
CA SER A 60 44.10 -0.63 11.16
C SER A 60 43.15 -1.48 10.30
N THR A 61 43.25 -2.81 10.38
CA THR A 61 42.34 -3.72 9.68
C THR A 61 40.88 -3.52 10.13
N ALA A 62 40.65 -3.44 11.44
CA ALA A 62 39.31 -3.22 11.99
C ALA A 62 38.71 -1.89 11.53
N ARG A 63 39.51 -0.82 11.42
CA ARG A 63 39.06 0.49 10.92
C ARG A 63 38.60 0.41 9.48
N LYS A 64 39.37 -0.28 8.63
CA LYS A 64 39.00 -0.50 7.23
C LYS A 64 37.68 -1.27 7.13
N THR A 65 37.58 -2.39 7.84
CA THR A 65 36.36 -3.21 7.89
C THR A 65 35.15 -2.40 8.39
N TYR A 66 35.31 -1.63 9.47
CA TYR A 66 34.25 -0.79 10.01
C TYR A 66 33.74 0.22 8.96
N ASN A 67 34.65 0.91 8.28
CA ASN A 67 34.31 1.89 7.25
C ASN A 67 33.61 1.24 6.04
N ASP A 68 34.13 0.10 5.57
CA ASP A 68 33.54 -0.61 4.42
C ASP A 68 32.13 -1.14 4.72
N LEU A 69 31.91 -1.65 5.94
CA LEU A 69 30.60 -2.10 6.40
C LEU A 69 29.63 -0.94 6.62
N THR A 70 30.12 0.21 7.11
CA THR A 70 29.30 1.43 7.26
C THR A 70 28.79 1.91 5.90
N LYS A 71 29.67 2.00 4.89
CA LYS A 71 29.26 2.33 3.51
C LYS A 71 28.26 1.34 2.93
N SER A 72 28.40 0.05 3.28
CA SER A 72 27.47 -0.99 2.84
C SER A 72 26.08 -0.81 3.46
N ILE A 73 26.00 -0.40 4.74
CA ILE A 73 24.72 -0.05 5.40
C ILE A 73 24.07 1.14 4.70
N GLU A 74 24.81 2.23 4.48
CA GLU A 74 24.29 3.44 3.81
C GLU A 74 23.72 3.13 2.40
N LYS A 75 24.42 2.29 1.64
CA LYS A 75 23.94 1.84 0.32
C LYS A 75 22.65 1.02 0.40
N ASN A 76 22.55 0.12 1.39
CA ASN A 76 21.35 -0.67 1.63
C ASN A 76 20.18 0.21 2.05
N GLU A 77 20.40 1.19 2.94
CA GLU A 77 19.38 2.13 3.39
C GLU A 77 18.85 2.98 2.23
N ALA A 78 19.73 3.47 1.35
CA ALA A 78 19.32 4.20 0.14
C ALA A 78 18.48 3.31 -0.80
N SER A 79 18.90 2.06 -1.01
CA SER A 79 18.18 1.09 -1.86
C SER A 79 16.82 0.73 -1.27
N LYS A 80 16.74 0.54 0.05
CA LYS A 80 15.51 0.28 0.79
C LYS A 80 14.54 1.44 0.69
N LYS A 81 15.02 2.69 0.85
CA LYS A 81 14.20 3.89 0.69
C LYS A 81 13.56 3.98 -0.69
N SER A 82 14.35 3.80 -1.75
CA SER A 82 13.81 3.80 -3.13
C SER A 82 12.72 2.74 -3.34
N LYS A 83 12.88 1.55 -2.73
CA LYS A 83 11.85 0.49 -2.81
C LYS A 83 10.60 0.80 -2.00
N LEU A 84 10.74 1.43 -0.83
CA LEU A 84 9.61 1.91 -0.03
C LEU A 84 8.80 2.96 -0.82
N ASP A 85 9.49 3.91 -1.46
CA ASP A 85 8.85 4.93 -2.30
C ASP A 85 8.08 4.28 -3.47
N ALA A 86 8.70 3.33 -4.17
CA ALA A 86 8.05 2.57 -5.24
C ALA A 86 6.82 1.78 -4.75
N ARG A 87 6.92 1.17 -3.56
CA ARG A 87 5.82 0.42 -2.95
C ARG A 87 4.66 1.34 -2.55
N SER A 88 4.97 2.53 -2.01
CA SER A 88 3.98 3.57 -1.70
C SER A 88 3.22 4.00 -2.95
N LYS A 89 3.94 4.26 -4.05
CA LYS A 89 3.34 4.62 -5.34
C LYS A 89 2.38 3.53 -5.85
N ILE A 90 2.79 2.26 -5.79
CA ILE A 90 1.93 1.14 -6.19
C ILE A 90 0.66 1.09 -5.32
N SER A 91 0.77 1.36 -4.01
CA SER A 91 -0.38 1.42 -3.11
C SER A 91 -1.38 2.48 -3.55
N SER A 92 -0.92 3.68 -3.92
CA SER A 92 -1.78 4.75 -4.44
C SER A 92 -2.44 4.35 -5.76
N GLU A 93 -1.69 3.74 -6.67
CA GLU A 93 -2.22 3.26 -7.95
C GLU A 93 -3.28 2.16 -7.77
N ILE A 94 -3.15 1.29 -6.76
CA ILE A 94 -4.19 0.30 -6.42
C ILE A 94 -5.45 1.01 -5.94
N ALA A 95 -5.32 1.98 -5.01
CA ALA A 95 -6.47 2.73 -4.49
C ALA A 95 -7.22 3.50 -5.59
N GLU A 96 -6.50 4.07 -6.56
CA GLU A 96 -7.09 4.74 -7.73
C GLU A 96 -7.90 3.77 -8.62
N LEU A 97 -7.40 2.55 -8.81
CA LEU A 97 -8.12 1.52 -9.57
C LEU A 97 -9.35 1.02 -8.82
N GLU A 98 -9.26 0.83 -7.50
CA GLU A 98 -10.40 0.47 -6.65
C GLU A 98 -11.48 1.56 -6.67
N TYR A 99 -11.08 2.82 -6.56
CA TYR A 99 -11.99 3.94 -6.71
C TYR A 99 -12.66 3.97 -8.09
N SER A 100 -11.91 3.68 -9.15
CA SER A 100 -12.45 3.61 -10.50
C SER A 100 -13.52 2.51 -10.64
N ILE A 101 -13.33 1.36 -9.99
CA ILE A 101 -14.34 0.29 -9.93
C ILE A 101 -15.61 0.80 -9.23
N LEU A 102 -15.47 1.43 -8.06
CA LEU A 102 -16.62 1.96 -7.30
C LEU A 102 -17.43 2.98 -8.12
N VAL A 103 -16.76 3.86 -8.87
CA VAL A 103 -17.43 4.83 -9.74
C VAL A 103 -18.19 4.13 -10.87
N ILE A 104 -17.58 3.12 -11.50
CA ILE A 104 -18.24 2.36 -12.58
C ILE A 104 -19.49 1.64 -12.03
N GLU A 105 -19.38 0.97 -10.89
CA GLU A 105 -20.50 0.27 -10.24
C GLU A 105 -21.63 1.24 -9.86
N ALA A 106 -21.29 2.43 -9.34
CA ALA A 106 -22.27 3.46 -9.03
C ALA A 106 -22.99 3.99 -10.28
N LEU A 107 -22.28 4.17 -11.39
CA LEU A 107 -22.88 4.60 -12.65
C LEU A 107 -23.83 3.55 -13.22
N ASP A 108 -23.43 2.28 -13.20
CA ASP A 108 -24.26 1.15 -13.63
C ASP A 108 -25.55 1.07 -12.81
N PHE A 109 -25.45 1.18 -11.48
CA PHE A 109 -26.59 1.22 -10.58
C PHE A 109 -27.53 2.40 -10.86
N VAL A 110 -27.00 3.60 -11.07
CA VAL A 110 -27.83 4.76 -11.41
C VAL A 110 -28.56 4.53 -12.74
N GLU A 111 -27.90 3.95 -13.74
CA GLU A 111 -28.51 3.63 -15.04
C GLU A 111 -29.64 2.59 -14.90
N GLU A 112 -29.39 1.50 -14.18
CA GLU A 112 -30.41 0.49 -13.86
C GLU A 112 -31.63 1.11 -13.18
N MET A 113 -31.41 1.98 -12.20
CA MET A 113 -32.50 2.61 -11.46
C MET A 113 -33.29 3.63 -12.28
N LYS A 114 -32.63 4.35 -13.20
CA LYS A 114 -33.34 5.19 -14.18
C LYS A 114 -34.26 4.36 -15.06
N ASN A 115 -33.82 3.18 -15.48
CA ASN A 115 -34.61 2.26 -16.31
C ASN A 115 -35.81 1.69 -15.52
N LEU A 116 -35.60 1.28 -14.27
CA LEU A 116 -36.66 0.69 -13.43
C LEU A 116 -37.73 1.71 -12.98
N THR A 117 -37.34 2.96 -12.75
CA THR A 117 -38.25 4.00 -12.21
C THR A 117 -38.79 4.94 -13.28
N ASN A 118 -38.21 4.92 -14.49
CA ASN A 118 -38.42 5.92 -15.55
C ASN A 118 -38.09 7.37 -15.12
N ILE A 119 -37.42 7.57 -13.98
CA ILE A 119 -36.95 8.88 -13.50
C ILE A 119 -35.58 9.15 -14.12
N ARG A 120 -35.53 9.94 -15.20
CA ARG A 120 -34.26 10.23 -15.91
C ARG A 120 -33.32 11.19 -15.18
N ASP A 121 -33.88 12.05 -14.32
CA ASP A 121 -33.15 13.05 -13.53
C ASP A 121 -32.51 12.39 -12.31
N THR A 122 -31.17 12.43 -12.22
CA THR A 122 -30.41 11.79 -11.15
C THR A 122 -30.70 12.41 -9.77
N ALA A 123 -30.97 13.71 -9.69
CA ALA A 123 -31.28 14.36 -8.41
C ALA A 123 -32.68 13.95 -7.92
N LYS A 124 -33.67 13.92 -8.82
CA LYS A 124 -35.01 13.40 -8.49
C LYS A 124 -34.98 11.93 -8.10
N LEU A 125 -34.16 11.13 -8.79
CA LEU A 125 -33.97 9.71 -8.46
C LEU A 125 -33.37 9.56 -7.06
N LYS A 126 -32.35 10.36 -6.71
CA LYS A 126 -31.73 10.37 -5.38
C LYS A 126 -32.72 10.74 -4.27
N GLU A 127 -33.55 11.76 -4.48
CA GLU A 127 -34.59 12.15 -3.51
C GLU A 127 -35.69 11.09 -3.38
N ALA A 128 -36.09 10.44 -4.48
CA ALA A 128 -37.04 9.33 -4.45
C ALA A 128 -36.52 8.14 -3.64
N PHE A 129 -35.21 7.86 -3.68
CA PHE A 129 -34.59 6.84 -2.84
C PHE A 129 -34.53 7.24 -1.36
N LYS A 130 -34.13 8.48 -1.05
CA LYS A 130 -34.07 8.97 0.33
C LYS A 130 -35.43 8.91 1.02
N THR A 131 -36.49 9.29 0.33
CA THR A 131 -37.86 9.29 0.87
C THR A 131 -38.41 7.89 1.11
N LYS A 132 -37.99 6.88 0.31
CA LYS A 132 -38.34 5.47 0.55
C LYS A 132 -37.52 4.77 1.64
N LEU A 133 -36.35 5.29 1.98
CA LEU A 133 -35.46 4.75 3.02
C LEU A 133 -35.70 5.36 4.41
N GLN A 134 -36.46 6.45 4.50
CA GLN A 134 -36.93 6.92 5.80
C GLN A 134 -37.91 5.88 6.37
N PRO A 135 -37.73 5.44 7.62
CA PRO A 135 -38.76 4.62 8.27
C PRO A 135 -40.06 5.38 8.15
N GLN A 136 -41.07 4.76 7.55
CA GLN A 136 -42.42 5.27 7.67
C GLN A 136 -42.72 5.25 9.17
N ASN A 137 -42.63 6.41 9.82
CA ASN A 137 -43.23 6.62 11.12
C ASN A 137 -44.73 6.44 10.91
N ASN A 138 -45.17 5.18 10.91
CA ASN A 138 -46.55 4.81 10.98
C ASN A 138 -47.00 5.22 12.37
N ASN A 139 -47.44 6.47 12.51
CA ASN A 139 -48.32 6.89 13.57
C ASN A 139 -49.60 6.08 13.43
N TYR A 140 -49.62 4.88 14.02
CA TYR A 140 -50.86 4.21 14.33
C TYR A 140 -51.54 5.04 15.44
N PRO A 141 -52.74 5.60 15.20
CA PRO A 141 -53.49 6.18 16.29
C PRO A 141 -53.94 5.02 17.17
N HIS A 142 -53.39 4.92 18.38
CA HIS A 142 -53.96 4.08 19.42
C HIS A 142 -55.39 4.56 19.66
N GLN A 143 -56.36 3.75 19.20
CA GLN A 143 -57.75 3.91 19.59
C GLN A 143 -57.85 3.68 21.11
N GLN A 144 -58.60 4.60 21.72
CA GLN A 144 -58.85 4.77 23.15
C GLN A 144 -59.46 3.55 23.81
#